data_AF-A0A1S4DNX6-F1
#
_entry.id   AF-A0A1S4DNX6-F1
#
_cell.length_a   1.000
_cell.length_b   1.000
_cell.length_c   1.000
_cell.angle_alpha   90.00
_cell.angle_beta   90.00
_cell.angle_gamma   90.00
#
_symmetry.space_group_name_H-M   'P 1'
#
loop_
_entity.id
_entity.type
_entity.pdbx_description
1 polymer ?
#
loop_
_entity_poly.entity_id
_entity_poly.type
_entity_poly.pdbx_seq_one_letter_code
_entity_poly.pdbx_strand_id
1 'polypeptide(L)'
;MLRLWKWYQNCLAVHPVKTQVISSGLIWGFGDVAAQAVTHYTAKKHLHLRSDKDKEFSINWRRVATTSLFGFAFVGPVGHFWYEGLDRFIRLQLQMQPKSMRFVATKVALDGVIFGPLDLLVFFTYMGYSTGKNTAQVVEGVKRDFLPALILEGGIWPAVQVANFRYIPVRYQLLYVNFFCLLDSCFLSWIEQQEDAAWKQWLKNIVRLKEQKEKGG
;
A
#
# COMPACT_ATOMS: atom_id res chain seq x y z
N MET A 1 -27.48 1.77 0.06
CA MET A 1 -26.15 2.40 0.14
C MET A 1 -26.09 3.61 1.08
N LEU A 2 -27.01 4.59 1.02
CA LEU A 2 -26.98 5.79 1.87
C LEU A 2 -27.08 5.54 3.39
N ARG A 3 -27.76 4.47 3.83
CA ARG A 3 -27.91 4.13 5.26
C ARG A 3 -26.61 3.59 5.88
N LEU A 4 -25.89 2.72 5.16
CA LEU A 4 -24.59 2.20 5.57
C LEU A 4 -23.53 3.30 5.67
N TRP A 5 -23.52 4.22 4.69
CA TRP A 5 -22.63 5.37 4.71
C TRP A 5 -22.92 6.29 5.91
N LYS A 6 -24.20 6.64 6.16
CA LYS A 6 -24.58 7.44 7.33
C LYS A 6 -24.23 6.75 8.65
N TRP A 7 -24.41 5.44 8.74
CA TRP A 7 -24.00 4.67 9.92
C TRP A 7 -22.49 4.72 10.13
N TYR A 8 -21.70 4.51 9.09
CA TYR A 8 -20.24 4.64 9.14
C TYR A 8 -19.81 6.05 9.56
N GLN A 9 -20.44 7.09 9.01
CA GLN A 9 -20.18 8.48 9.40
C GLN A 9 -20.46 8.73 10.89
N ASN A 10 -21.55 8.18 11.43
CA ASN A 10 -21.88 8.27 12.85
C ASN A 10 -20.85 7.52 13.72
N CYS A 11 -20.46 6.32 13.34
CA CYS A 11 -19.42 5.57 14.05
C CYS A 11 -18.07 6.31 14.03
N LEU A 12 -17.71 6.90 12.88
CA LEU A 12 -16.50 7.69 12.72
C LEU A 12 -16.54 9.00 13.53
N ALA A 13 -17.72 9.59 13.72
CA ALA A 13 -17.90 10.78 14.53
C ALA A 13 -17.81 10.48 16.04
N VAL A 14 -18.34 9.35 16.49
CA VAL A 14 -18.39 8.96 17.91
C VAL A 14 -17.10 8.27 18.36
N HIS A 15 -16.53 7.40 17.52
CA HIS A 15 -15.33 6.62 17.79
C HIS A 15 -14.41 6.59 16.55
N PRO A 16 -13.71 7.70 16.25
CA PRO A 16 -12.91 7.84 15.03
C PRO A 16 -11.81 6.79 14.91
N VAL A 17 -11.02 6.60 15.97
CA VAL A 17 -9.89 5.64 15.99
C VAL A 17 -10.40 4.21 15.79
N LYS A 18 -11.38 3.77 16.60
CA LYS A 18 -11.90 2.39 16.55
C LYS A 18 -12.50 2.06 15.19
N THR A 19 -13.28 2.99 14.63
CA THR A 19 -13.93 2.82 13.34
C THR A 19 -12.89 2.68 12.23
N GLN A 20 -11.87 3.55 12.24
CA GLN A 20 -10.79 3.50 11.26
C GLN A 20 -9.97 2.21 11.38
N VAL A 21 -9.57 1.83 12.58
CA VAL A 21 -8.82 0.58 12.85
C VAL A 21 -9.55 -0.66 12.34
N ILE A 22 -10.85 -0.80 12.67
CA ILE A 22 -11.66 -1.92 12.21
C ILE A 22 -11.81 -1.91 10.69
N SER A 23 -12.10 -0.73 10.11
CA SER A 23 -12.26 -0.62 8.65
C SER A 23 -10.97 -0.92 7.89
N SER A 24 -9.81 -0.50 8.41
CA SER A 24 -8.50 -0.80 7.82
C SER A 24 -8.26 -2.30 7.79
N GLY A 25 -8.46 -3.00 8.91
CA GLY A 25 -8.27 -4.45 8.96
C GLY A 25 -9.13 -5.19 7.94
N LEU A 26 -10.41 -4.84 7.84
CA LEU A 26 -11.33 -5.45 6.87
C LEU A 26 -10.93 -5.17 5.42
N ILE A 27 -10.55 -3.94 5.09
CA ILE A 27 -10.16 -3.56 3.72
C ILE A 27 -8.88 -4.27 3.32
N TRP A 28 -7.88 -4.35 4.21
CA TRP A 28 -6.63 -5.05 3.95
C TRP A 28 -6.83 -6.55 3.77
N GLY A 29 -7.67 -7.18 4.60
CA GLY A 29 -8.04 -8.59 4.43
C GLY A 29 -8.76 -8.85 3.11
N PHE A 30 -9.76 -8.02 2.77
CA PHE A 30 -10.47 -8.13 1.51
C PHE A 30 -9.56 -7.88 0.29
N GLY A 31 -8.65 -6.91 0.40
CA GLY A 31 -7.70 -6.60 -0.66
C GLY A 31 -6.71 -7.72 -0.92
N ASP A 32 -6.26 -8.41 0.12
CA ASP A 32 -5.39 -9.58 -0.05
C ASP A 32 -6.14 -10.76 -0.71
N VAL A 33 -7.41 -10.99 -0.36
CA VAL A 33 -8.26 -11.97 -1.05
C VAL A 33 -8.42 -11.61 -2.53
N ALA A 34 -8.68 -10.34 -2.85
CA ALA A 34 -8.83 -9.87 -4.22
C ALA A 34 -7.52 -10.01 -5.02
N ALA A 35 -6.39 -9.62 -4.43
CA ALA A 35 -5.06 -9.77 -5.01
C ALA A 35 -4.74 -11.25 -5.32
N GLN A 36 -5.04 -12.16 -4.37
CA GLN A 36 -4.90 -13.60 -4.57
C GLN A 36 -5.83 -14.15 -5.67
N ALA A 37 -7.07 -13.63 -5.78
CA ALA A 37 -8.00 -14.01 -6.83
C ALA A 37 -7.52 -13.55 -8.22
N VAL A 38 -7.06 -12.29 -8.34
CA VAL A 38 -6.49 -11.74 -9.58
C VAL A 38 -5.27 -12.55 -10.02
N THR A 39 -4.42 -12.91 -9.06
CA THR A 39 -3.25 -13.78 -9.26
C THR A 39 -3.68 -15.15 -9.81
N HIS A 40 -4.64 -15.82 -9.18
CA HIS A 40 -5.06 -17.14 -9.66
C HIS A 40 -5.70 -17.09 -11.06
N TYR A 41 -6.58 -16.12 -11.29
CA TYR A 41 -7.28 -15.98 -12.55
C TYR A 41 -6.34 -15.61 -13.71
N THR A 42 -5.40 -14.70 -13.47
CA THR A 42 -4.45 -14.23 -14.48
C THR A 42 -3.39 -15.30 -14.78
N ALA A 43 -2.89 -16.04 -13.78
CA ALA A 43 -2.01 -17.19 -13.98
C ALA A 43 -2.69 -18.31 -14.78
N LYS A 44 -3.97 -18.61 -14.49
CA LYS A 44 -4.75 -19.61 -15.23
C LYS A 44 -4.92 -19.23 -16.69
N LYS A 45 -5.14 -17.94 -16.99
CA LYS A 45 -5.24 -17.42 -18.36
C LYS A 45 -3.93 -17.59 -19.14
N HIS A 46 -2.77 -17.39 -18.52
CA HIS A 46 -1.46 -17.63 -19.14
C HIS A 46 -1.15 -19.14 -19.30
N LEU A 47 -1.57 -19.96 -18.35
CA LEU A 47 -1.35 -21.42 -18.37
C LEU A 47 -2.31 -22.19 -19.28
N HIS A 48 -3.37 -21.60 -19.81
CA HIS A 48 -4.22 -22.25 -20.84
C HIS A 48 -3.48 -22.59 -22.15
N LEU A 49 -2.22 -22.18 -22.32
CA LEU A 49 -1.32 -22.63 -23.40
C LEU A 49 -0.42 -23.83 -23.02
N ARG A 50 -0.40 -24.27 -21.76
CA ARG A 50 0.40 -25.42 -21.29
C ARG A 50 -0.47 -26.33 -20.41
N SER A 51 -0.98 -27.36 -21.07
CA SER A 51 -1.65 -28.58 -20.57
C SER A 51 -1.70 -28.76 -19.04
N ASP A 52 -2.94 -28.81 -18.55
CA ASP A 52 -3.44 -29.63 -17.45
C ASP A 52 -2.73 -29.56 -16.08
N LYS A 53 -3.40 -28.93 -15.11
CA LYS A 53 -3.47 -29.33 -13.70
C LYS A 53 -4.48 -28.43 -12.99
N ASP A 54 -5.56 -29.03 -12.54
CA ASP A 54 -6.54 -28.48 -11.61
C ASP A 54 -5.89 -28.03 -10.29
N LYS A 55 -5.26 -26.86 -10.28
CA LYS A 55 -4.98 -26.15 -9.02
C LYS A 55 -6.24 -25.43 -8.61
N GLU A 56 -7.04 -26.12 -7.80
CA GLU A 56 -8.16 -25.58 -7.06
C GLU A 56 -7.77 -24.23 -6.44
N PHE A 57 -8.62 -23.22 -6.56
CA PHE A 57 -8.35 -21.89 -6.02
C PHE A 57 -8.31 -21.95 -4.49
N SER A 58 -7.13 -22.13 -3.93
CA SER A 58 -6.93 -22.13 -2.48
C SER A 58 -6.55 -20.72 -2.02
N ILE A 59 -7.48 -20.04 -1.35
CA ILE A 59 -7.17 -18.78 -0.65
C ILE A 59 -6.21 -19.10 0.50
N ASN A 60 -5.08 -18.42 0.54
CA ASN A 60 -4.16 -18.47 1.67
C ASN A 60 -4.72 -17.61 2.81
N TRP A 61 -5.58 -18.22 3.63
CA TRP A 61 -6.19 -17.57 4.80
C TRP A 61 -5.18 -17.08 5.83
N ARG A 62 -4.01 -17.71 5.92
CA ARG A 62 -2.91 -17.24 6.79
C ARG A 62 -2.39 -15.90 6.30
N ARG A 63 -2.20 -15.71 5.00
CA ARG A 63 -1.79 -14.43 4.40
C ARG A 63 -2.85 -13.35 4.64
N VAL A 64 -4.13 -13.68 4.42
CA VAL A 64 -5.26 -12.77 4.66
C VAL A 64 -5.34 -12.32 6.11
N ALA A 65 -5.16 -13.25 7.06
CA ALA A 65 -5.14 -12.93 8.49
C ALA A 65 -3.96 -12.02 8.84
N THR A 66 -2.77 -12.30 8.31
CA THR A 66 -1.57 -11.49 8.52
C THR A 66 -1.73 -10.07 8.00
N THR A 67 -2.22 -9.89 6.77
CA THR A 67 -2.42 -8.55 6.16
C THR A 67 -3.57 -7.80 6.82
N SER A 68 -4.66 -8.50 7.17
CA SER A 68 -5.74 -7.92 7.96
C SER A 68 -5.25 -7.46 9.34
N LEU A 69 -4.38 -8.22 10.00
CA LEU A 69 -3.80 -7.84 11.28
C LEU A 69 -2.86 -6.64 11.13
N PHE A 70 -2.11 -6.55 10.04
CA PHE A 70 -1.30 -5.36 9.72
C PHE A 70 -2.18 -4.11 9.55
N GLY A 71 -3.26 -4.23 8.78
CA GLY A 71 -4.24 -3.17 8.59
C GLY A 71 -4.87 -2.70 9.91
N PHE A 72 -5.20 -3.65 10.78
CA PHE A 72 -5.81 -3.37 12.09
C PHE A 72 -4.81 -2.79 13.11
N ALA A 73 -3.65 -3.43 13.28
CA ALA A 73 -2.73 -3.12 14.37
C ALA A 73 -1.73 -2.00 14.04
N PHE A 74 -1.41 -1.80 12.77
CA PHE A 74 -0.44 -0.80 12.33
C PHE A 74 -1.09 0.31 11.51
N VAL A 75 -1.63 0.02 10.33
CA VAL A 75 -2.12 1.04 9.38
C VAL A 75 -3.29 1.83 9.96
N GLY A 76 -4.21 1.16 10.68
CA GLY A 76 -5.32 1.77 11.39
C GLY A 76 -4.89 2.85 12.39
N PRO A 77 -4.20 2.51 13.49
CA PRO A 77 -3.84 3.48 14.51
C PRO A 77 -2.77 4.45 14.02
N VAL A 78 -1.71 3.97 13.38
CA VAL A 78 -0.59 4.82 12.93
C VAL A 78 -1.08 5.77 11.85
N GLY A 79 -1.84 5.30 10.87
CA GLY A 79 -2.41 6.15 9.83
C GLY A 79 -3.36 7.21 10.38
N HIS A 80 -4.21 6.88 11.37
CA HIS A 80 -5.09 7.85 12.02
C HIS A 80 -4.29 9.02 12.63
N PHE A 81 -3.35 8.70 13.51
CA PHE A 81 -2.55 9.71 14.20
C PHE A 81 -1.61 10.46 13.25
N TRP A 82 -1.13 9.79 12.20
CA TRP A 82 -0.30 10.41 11.16
C TRP A 82 -1.05 11.49 10.39
N TYR A 83 -2.23 11.17 9.83
CA TYR A 83 -3.00 12.14 9.03
C TYR A 83 -3.56 13.29 9.87
N GLU A 84 -4.01 13.01 11.10
CA GLU A 84 -4.46 14.05 12.03
C GLU A 84 -3.29 14.92 12.52
N GLY A 85 -2.16 14.29 12.83
CA GLY A 85 -0.91 14.95 13.22
C GLY A 85 -0.36 15.85 12.12
N LEU A 86 -0.30 15.37 10.88
CA LEU A 86 0.12 16.16 9.71
C LEU A 86 -0.78 17.37 9.48
N ASP A 87 -2.10 17.20 9.58
CA ASP A 87 -3.04 18.30 9.42
C ASP A 87 -2.84 19.35 10.52
N ARG A 88 -2.68 18.91 11.77
CA ARG A 88 -2.45 19.79 12.91
C ARG A 88 -1.09 20.50 12.83
N PHE A 89 -0.02 19.79 12.49
CA PHE A 89 1.33 20.32 12.33
C PHE A 89 1.37 21.44 11.27
N ILE A 90 0.82 21.18 10.08
CA ILE A 90 0.89 22.16 8.98
C ILE A 90 0.00 23.38 9.24
N ARG A 91 -1.15 23.20 9.92
CA ARG A 91 -2.01 24.33 10.30
C ARG A 91 -1.42 25.17 11.42
N LEU A 92 -0.89 24.53 12.47
CA LEU A 92 -0.46 25.24 13.69
C LEU A 92 0.97 25.73 13.61
N GLN A 93 1.90 24.92 13.10
CA GLN A 93 3.32 25.30 13.00
C GLN A 93 3.65 26.05 11.72
N LEU A 94 3.12 25.61 10.57
CA LEU A 94 3.42 26.25 9.28
C LEU A 94 2.41 27.33 8.88
N GLN A 95 1.34 27.53 9.67
CA GLN A 95 0.29 28.54 9.47
C GLN A 95 -0.25 28.61 8.03
N MET A 96 -0.27 27.47 7.33
CA MET A 96 -0.68 27.43 5.93
C MET A 96 -2.20 27.38 5.80
N GLN A 97 -2.72 28.12 4.82
CA GLN A 97 -4.14 28.10 4.48
C GLN A 97 -4.59 26.69 4.08
N PRO A 98 -5.64 26.13 4.71
CA PRO A 98 -6.17 24.83 4.35
C PRO A 98 -6.53 24.79 2.85
N LYS A 99 -6.21 23.68 2.18
CA LYS A 99 -6.45 23.46 0.73
C LYS A 99 -5.60 24.31 -0.24
N SER A 100 -4.66 25.12 0.26
CA SER A 100 -3.65 25.75 -0.60
C SER A 100 -2.81 24.68 -1.32
N MET A 101 -2.33 24.97 -2.54
CA MET A 101 -1.41 24.07 -3.24
C MET A 101 -0.14 23.81 -2.42
N ARG A 102 0.35 24.82 -1.68
CA ARG A 102 1.51 24.67 -0.79
C ARG A 102 1.21 23.69 0.36
N PHE A 103 0.03 23.81 0.97
CA PHE A 103 -0.43 22.91 2.02
C PHE A 103 -0.47 21.45 1.55
N VAL A 104 -1.03 21.21 0.36
CA VAL A 104 -1.11 19.87 -0.23
C VAL A 104 0.29 19.35 -0.58
N ALA A 105 1.11 20.15 -1.25
CA ALA A 105 2.46 19.74 -1.64
C ALA A 105 3.33 19.38 -0.42
N THR A 106 3.27 20.17 0.66
CA THR A 106 3.99 19.86 1.90
C THR A 106 3.50 18.56 2.54
N LYS A 107 2.18 18.31 2.56
CA LYS A 107 1.65 17.03 3.05
C LYS A 107 2.16 15.84 2.23
N VAL A 108 2.07 15.93 0.91
CA VAL A 108 2.53 14.85 0.01
C VAL A 108 4.03 14.62 0.17
N ALA A 109 4.82 15.67 0.31
CA ALA A 109 6.26 15.54 0.53
C ALA A 109 6.59 14.86 1.87
N LEU A 110 5.94 15.29 2.96
CA LEU A 110 6.15 14.68 4.28
C LEU A 110 5.69 13.22 4.30
N ASP A 111 4.54 12.94 3.69
CA ASP A 111 4.00 11.58 3.57
C ASP A 111 4.94 10.69 2.75
N GLY A 112 5.37 11.14 1.57
CA GLY A 112 6.24 10.37 0.68
C GLY A 112 7.68 10.21 1.17
N VAL A 113 8.22 11.15 1.95
CA VAL A 113 9.61 11.11 2.44
C VAL A 113 9.73 10.44 3.81
N ILE A 114 8.72 10.57 4.67
CA ILE A 114 8.78 10.03 6.03
C ILE A 114 7.95 8.75 6.12
N PHE A 115 6.66 8.84 5.78
CA PHE A 115 5.73 7.75 6.00
C PHE A 115 5.93 6.62 4.98
N GLY A 116 6.08 6.94 3.70
CA GLY A 116 6.29 5.97 2.63
C GLY A 116 7.43 4.99 2.89
N PRO A 117 8.68 5.45 3.12
CA PRO A 117 9.81 4.57 3.39
C PRO A 117 9.64 3.78 4.69
N LEU A 118 9.07 4.38 5.73
CA LEU A 118 8.85 3.74 7.01
C LEU A 118 7.81 2.63 6.89
N ASP A 119 6.65 2.93 6.29
CA ASP A 119 5.55 1.98 6.09
C ASP A 119 6.02 0.79 5.25
N LEU A 120 6.73 1.05 4.15
CA LEU A 120 7.25 0.01 3.27
C LEU A 120 8.27 -0.90 3.98
N LEU A 121 9.16 -0.32 4.80
CA LEU A 121 10.14 -1.08 5.56
C LEU A 121 9.45 -1.97 6.61
N VAL A 122 8.49 -1.40 7.35
CA VAL A 122 7.73 -2.15 8.37
C VAL A 122 6.91 -3.25 7.71
N PHE A 123 6.27 -2.96 6.58
CA PHE A 123 5.48 -3.92 5.81
C PHE A 123 6.33 -5.11 5.34
N PHE A 124 7.44 -4.88 4.64
CA PHE A 124 8.30 -5.97 4.17
C PHE A 124 8.88 -6.80 5.32
N THR A 125 9.27 -6.13 6.42
CA THR A 125 9.79 -6.81 7.61
C THR A 125 8.72 -7.70 8.24
N TYR A 126 7.53 -7.16 8.47
CA TYR A 126 6.40 -7.87 9.07
C TYR A 126 5.93 -9.04 8.20
N MET A 127 5.79 -8.83 6.89
CA MET A 127 5.41 -9.88 5.95
C MET A 127 6.48 -10.97 5.86
N GLY A 128 7.75 -10.59 5.88
CA GLY A 128 8.87 -11.52 5.89
C GLY A 128 8.82 -12.49 7.09
N TYR A 129 8.70 -11.96 8.30
CA TYR A 129 8.58 -12.77 9.51
C TYR A 129 7.29 -13.59 9.56
N SER A 130 6.17 -13.01 9.14
CA SER A 130 4.88 -13.70 9.16
C SER A 130 4.83 -14.91 8.21
N THR A 131 5.65 -14.88 7.16
CA THR A 131 5.84 -16.00 6.21
C THR A 131 6.80 -17.07 6.74
N GLY A 132 7.43 -16.83 7.90
CA GLY A 132 8.37 -17.77 8.53
C GLY A 132 9.81 -17.65 8.02
N LYS A 133 10.17 -16.56 7.35
CA LYS A 133 11.56 -16.30 6.94
C LYS A 133 12.41 -15.99 8.17
N ASN A 134 13.67 -16.40 8.13
CA ASN A 134 14.64 -16.01 9.17
C ASN A 134 15.10 -14.55 8.96
N THR A 135 15.73 -13.95 9.97
CA THR A 135 16.15 -12.54 9.93
C THR A 135 17.09 -12.23 8.75
N ALA A 136 18.01 -13.13 8.41
CA ALA A 136 18.91 -12.94 7.27
C ALA A 136 18.13 -12.83 5.95
N GLN A 137 17.18 -13.75 5.71
CA GLN A 137 16.32 -13.76 4.54
C GLN A 137 15.39 -12.53 4.47
N VAL A 138 14.90 -12.05 5.62
CA VAL A 138 14.10 -10.82 5.68
C VAL A 138 14.96 -9.62 5.29
N VAL A 139 16.16 -9.49 5.85
CA VAL A 139 17.08 -8.38 5.54
C VAL A 139 17.50 -8.40 4.08
N GLU A 140 17.81 -9.56 3.52
CA GLU A 140 18.13 -9.70 2.08
C GLU A 140 16.92 -9.34 1.20
N GLY A 141 15.72 -9.80 1.55
CA GLY A 141 14.50 -9.46 0.83
C GLY A 141 14.22 -7.95 0.84
N VAL A 142 14.34 -7.31 2.01
CA VAL A 142 14.20 -5.86 2.15
C VAL A 142 15.25 -5.15 1.28
N LYS A 143 16.53 -5.51 1.38
CA LYS A 143 17.58 -4.87 0.56
C LYS A 143 17.34 -4.99 -0.94
N ARG A 144 16.80 -6.12 -1.38
CA ARG A 144 16.52 -6.40 -2.79
C ARG A 144 15.29 -5.66 -3.29
N ASP A 145 14.21 -5.67 -2.52
CA ASP A 145 12.88 -5.28 -3.01
C ASP A 145 12.48 -3.85 -2.57
N PHE A 146 13.12 -3.30 -1.53
CA PHE A 146 12.77 -1.99 -0.95
C PHE A 146 12.97 -0.83 -1.92
N LEU A 147 14.14 -0.72 -2.56
CA LEU A 147 14.43 0.38 -3.50
C LEU A 147 13.53 0.34 -4.75
N PRO A 148 13.38 -0.81 -5.44
CA PRO A 148 12.45 -0.93 -6.56
C PRO A 148 11.02 -0.58 -6.17
N ALA A 149 10.54 -1.08 -5.02
CA ALA A 149 9.21 -0.76 -4.52
C ALA A 149 9.09 0.74 -4.22
N LEU A 150 10.05 1.34 -3.50
CA LEU A 150 10.01 2.78 -3.18
C LEU A 150 9.94 3.67 -4.42
N ILE A 151 10.67 3.32 -5.48
CA ILE A 151 10.62 4.05 -6.76
C ILE A 151 9.26 3.91 -7.43
N LEU A 152 8.70 2.70 -7.44
CA LEU A 152 7.40 2.42 -8.05
C LEU A 152 6.28 3.13 -7.30
N GLU A 153 6.23 2.95 -5.98
CA GLU A 153 5.26 3.60 -5.11
C GLU A 153 5.41 5.12 -5.18
N GLY A 154 6.65 5.61 -5.18
CA GLY A 154 6.98 7.03 -5.32
C GLY A 154 6.58 7.65 -6.66
N GLY A 155 6.28 6.85 -7.68
CA GLY A 155 5.73 7.34 -8.95
C GLY A 155 4.21 7.52 -8.93
N ILE A 156 3.49 6.58 -8.31
CA ILE A 156 2.01 6.51 -8.38
C ILE A 156 1.36 7.22 -7.19
N TRP A 157 1.87 6.97 -5.98
CA TRP A 157 1.26 7.47 -4.74
C TRP A 157 1.22 8.98 -4.60
N PRO A 158 2.20 9.78 -5.06
CA PRO A 158 2.08 11.23 -4.96
C PRO A 158 0.84 11.77 -5.66
N ALA A 159 0.45 11.21 -6.81
CA ALA A 159 -0.77 11.62 -7.51
C ALA A 159 -2.02 11.28 -6.69
N VAL A 160 -2.06 10.07 -6.12
CA VAL A 160 -3.15 9.60 -5.24
C VAL A 160 -3.25 10.48 -3.98
N GLN A 161 -2.12 10.80 -3.35
CA GLN A 161 -2.07 11.62 -2.15
C GLN A 161 -2.38 13.10 -2.41
N VAL A 162 -2.01 13.65 -3.57
CA VAL A 162 -2.46 14.99 -3.99
C VAL A 162 -3.99 15.03 -4.03
N ALA A 163 -4.63 14.05 -4.66
CA ALA A 163 -6.09 13.97 -4.71
C ALA A 163 -6.70 13.81 -3.31
N ASN A 164 -6.10 12.93 -2.49
CA ASN A 164 -6.53 12.69 -1.11
C ASN A 164 -6.51 13.99 -0.27
N PHE A 165 -5.37 14.67 -0.19
CA PHE A 165 -5.23 15.87 0.63
C PHE A 165 -5.96 17.10 0.09
N ARG A 166 -6.25 17.14 -1.22
CA ARG A 166 -6.96 18.27 -1.84
C ARG A 166 -8.48 18.18 -1.69
N TYR A 167 -9.04 16.98 -1.82
CA TYR A 167 -10.49 16.78 -1.93
C TYR A 167 -11.10 16.03 -0.74
N ILE A 168 -10.34 15.17 -0.07
CA ILE A 168 -10.86 14.31 0.99
C ILE A 168 -10.65 14.96 2.36
N PRO A 169 -11.71 15.10 3.19
CA PRO A 169 -11.57 15.57 4.56
C PRO A 169 -10.71 14.60 5.39
N VAL A 170 -9.91 15.13 6.32
CA VAL A 170 -8.94 14.37 7.14
C VAL A 170 -9.50 13.07 7.73
N ARG A 171 -10.75 13.11 8.22
CA ARG A 171 -11.45 11.96 8.80
C ARG A 171 -11.61 10.77 7.84
N TYR A 172 -11.63 11.01 6.53
CA TYR A 172 -11.79 9.98 5.49
C TYR A 172 -10.50 9.69 4.71
N GLN A 173 -9.40 10.41 4.99
CA GLN A 173 -8.15 10.26 4.22
C GLN A 173 -7.56 8.85 4.35
N LEU A 174 -7.63 8.26 5.55
CA LEU A 174 -7.18 6.89 5.77
C LEU A 174 -8.05 5.86 5.03
N LEU A 175 -9.36 6.07 4.98
CA LEU A 175 -10.27 5.20 4.24
C LEU A 175 -9.97 5.24 2.74
N TYR A 176 -9.72 6.44 2.20
CA TYR A 176 -9.34 6.64 0.80
C TYR A 176 -8.03 5.90 0.47
N VAL A 177 -7.01 6.06 1.33
CA VAL A 177 -5.70 5.41 1.16
C VAL A 177 -5.84 3.89 1.20
N ASN A 178 -6.53 3.34 2.20
CA ASN A 178 -6.76 1.88 2.29
C ASN A 178 -7.45 1.31 1.04
N PHE A 179 -8.40 2.04 0.46
CA PHE A 179 -9.07 1.62 -0.77
C PHE A 179 -8.11 1.60 -1.96
N PHE A 180 -7.24 2.61 -2.09
CA PHE A 180 -6.23 2.61 -3.15
C PHE A 180 -5.12 1.58 -2.91
N CYS A 181 -4.75 1.26 -1.65
CA CYS A 181 -3.86 0.14 -1.34
C CYS A 181 -4.41 -1.20 -1.84
N LEU A 182 -5.73 -1.40 -1.77
CA LEU A 182 -6.38 -2.60 -2.33
C LEU A 182 -6.22 -2.65 -3.85
N LEU A 183 -6.49 -1.54 -4.54
CA LEU A 183 -6.34 -1.45 -5.99
C LEU A 183 -4.90 -1.68 -6.41
N ASP A 184 -3.97 -1.07 -5.69
CA ASP A 184 -2.54 -1.21 -5.92
C ASP A 184 -2.07 -2.65 -5.70
N SER A 185 -2.51 -3.30 -4.61
CA SER A 185 -2.22 -4.72 -4.36
C SER A 185 -2.71 -5.64 -5.49
N CYS A 186 -3.89 -5.36 -6.04
CA CYS A 186 -4.43 -6.09 -7.20
C CYS A 186 -3.62 -5.80 -8.47
N PHE A 187 -3.25 -4.53 -8.69
CA PHE A 187 -2.48 -4.08 -9.84
C PHE A 187 -1.06 -4.66 -9.85
N LEU A 188 -0.36 -4.61 -8.71
CA LEU A 188 0.96 -5.22 -8.52
C LEU A 188 0.90 -6.73 -8.72
N SER A 189 -0.11 -7.40 -8.16
CA SER A 189 -0.30 -8.84 -8.36
C SER A 189 -0.53 -9.20 -9.83
N TRP A 190 -1.30 -8.38 -10.55
CA TRP A 190 -1.51 -8.54 -11.99
C TRP A 190 -0.22 -8.26 -12.78
N ILE A 191 0.50 -7.18 -12.44
CA ILE A 191 1.78 -6.83 -13.03
C ILE A 191 2.73 -8.00 -12.85
N GLU A 192 2.96 -8.47 -11.63
CA GLU A 192 3.96 -9.49 -11.28
C GLU A 192 3.87 -10.70 -12.21
N GLN A 193 2.66 -11.15 -12.52
CA GLN A 193 2.40 -12.28 -13.41
C GLN A 193 2.68 -12.05 -14.89
N GLN A 194 2.83 -10.81 -15.33
CA GLN A 194 3.29 -10.49 -16.68
C GLN A 194 4.82 -10.53 -16.79
N GLU A 195 5.48 -11.55 -16.22
CA GLU A 195 6.96 -11.70 -16.19
C GLU A 195 7.62 -11.54 -17.58
N ASP A 196 6.91 -11.83 -18.68
CA ASP A 196 7.42 -11.75 -20.06
C ASP A 196 7.16 -10.41 -20.76
N ALA A 197 6.64 -9.39 -20.07
CA ALA A 197 6.34 -8.11 -20.71
C ALA A 197 7.64 -7.31 -20.99
N ALA A 198 7.86 -6.93 -22.25
CA ALA A 198 9.08 -6.26 -22.73
C ALA A 198 9.47 -5.00 -21.93
N TRP A 199 8.50 -4.26 -21.42
CA TRP A 199 8.73 -3.04 -20.63
C TRP A 199 9.33 -3.31 -19.25
N LYS A 200 9.05 -4.47 -18.63
CA LYS A 200 9.66 -4.86 -17.35
C LYS A 200 11.13 -5.23 -17.50
N GLN A 201 11.50 -5.93 -18.58
CA GLN A 201 12.90 -6.23 -18.87
C GLN A 201 13.70 -4.94 -19.12
N TRP A 202 13.08 -3.98 -19.81
CA TRP A 202 13.65 -2.65 -20.02
C TRP A 202 13.87 -1.89 -18.69
N LEU A 203 12.89 -1.85 -17.78
CA LEU A 203 13.05 -1.26 -16.45
C LEU A 203 14.14 -1.95 -15.64
N LYS A 204 14.17 -3.29 -15.62
CA LYS A 204 15.18 -4.08 -14.91
C LYS A 204 16.58 -3.80 -15.44
N ASN A 205 16.72 -3.62 -16.76
CA ASN A 205 17.99 -3.24 -17.39
C ASN A 205 18.41 -1.82 -17.03
N ILE A 206 17.48 -0.85 -16.96
CA ILE A 206 17.79 0.53 -16.54
C ILE A 206 18.27 0.57 -15.10
N VAL A 207 17.58 -0.11 -14.20
CA VAL A 207 17.97 -0.19 -12.78
C VAL A 207 19.36 -0.83 -12.64
N ARG A 208 19.60 -1.94 -13.36
CA ARG A 208 20.89 -2.63 -13.36
C ARG A 208 22.04 -1.77 -13.92
N LEU A 209 21.77 -0.97 -14.96
CA LEU A 209 22.74 -0.03 -15.52
C LEU A 209 23.09 1.10 -14.54
N LYS A 210 22.13 1.52 -13.71
CA LYS A 210 22.35 2.54 -12.68
C LYS A 210 23.21 2.00 -11.53
N GLU A 211 22.94 0.78 -11.06
CA GLU A 211 23.74 0.11 -10.02
C GLU A 211 25.19 -0.19 -10.47
N GLN A 212 25.39 -0.53 -11.75
CA GLN A 212 26.74 -0.75 -12.29
C GLN A 212 27.53 0.55 -12.40
N LYS A 213 26.87 1.70 -12.66
CA LYS A 213 27.52 3.02 -12.64
C LYS A 213 27.92 3.46 -11.23
N GLU A 214 27.14 3.13 -10.20
CA GLU A 214 27.46 3.50 -8.81
C GLU A 214 28.53 2.61 -8.16
N LYS A 215 28.77 1.39 -8.68
CA LYS A 215 29.83 0.48 -8.18
C LYS A 215 31.15 0.56 -8.95
N GLY A 216 31.20 1.34 -10.03
CA GLY A 216 32.34 1.41 -10.96
C GLY A 216 33.05 2.76 -11.00
N GLY A 217 32.75 3.69 -10.08
CA GLY A 217 33.44 4.96 -9.89
C GLY A 217 33.97 5.07 -8.47
#